data_AF-A0A3B4WUG6-F1
#
_entry.id   AF-A0A3B4WUG6-F1
#
_cell.length_a   1.000
_cell.length_b   1.000
_cell.length_c   1.000
_cell.angle_alpha   90.00
_cell.angle_beta   90.00
_cell.angle_gamma   90.00
#
_symmetry.space_group_name_H-M   'P 1'
#
loop_
_entity.id
_entity.type
_entity.pdbx_description
1 polymer ?
#
loop_
_entity_poly.entity_id
_entity_poly.type
_entity_poly.pdbx_seq_one_letter_code
_entity_poly.pdbx_strand_id
1 'polypeptide(L)'
;MGVQLLLMETLEELDNCEFEKFKWFLSTELMNGCKPIPKSYLEGKPRTETVSKMAQMYDDDSAVNLTLEILRRMNMNNTAQKLKNTHTGQLAQGVVRKLEVKKKKN
;
A
#
# COMPACT_ATOMS: atom_id res chain seq x y z
N MET A 1 12.46 -2.71 -4.58
CA MET A 1 11.41 -1.70 -4.85
C MET A 1 10.90 -1.24 -3.50
N GLY A 2 10.82 0.07 -3.25
CA GLY A 2 10.28 0.59 -2.00
C GLY A 2 8.75 0.51 -1.99
N VAL A 3 8.16 0.28 -0.81
CA VAL A 3 6.69 0.22 -0.65
C VAL A 3 5.99 1.49 -1.13
N GLN A 4 6.64 2.64 -1.02
CA GLN A 4 6.14 3.92 -1.53
C GLN A 4 5.79 3.86 -3.03
N LEU A 5 6.65 3.26 -3.87
CA LEU A 5 6.39 3.16 -5.31
C LEU A 5 5.18 2.26 -5.60
N LEU A 6 5.09 1.15 -4.89
CA LEU A 6 3.97 0.21 -5.03
C LEU A 6 2.63 0.87 -4.66
N LEU A 7 2.60 1.63 -3.56
CA LEU A 7 1.43 2.39 -3.16
C LEU A 7 1.09 3.49 -4.16
N MET A 8 2.09 4.17 -4.71
CA MET A 8 1.91 5.22 -5.72
C MET A 8 1.24 4.66 -6.98
N GLU A 9 1.77 3.59 -7.57
CA GLU A 9 1.18 2.92 -8.75
C GLU A 9 -0.27 2.50 -8.47
N THR A 10 -0.54 2.01 -7.27
CA THR A 10 -1.89 1.58 -6.88
C THR A 10 -2.85 2.77 -6.77
N LEU A 11 -2.40 3.90 -6.24
CA LEU A 11 -3.18 5.13 -6.11
C LEU A 11 -3.37 5.86 -7.46
N GLU A 12 -2.50 5.62 -8.43
CA GLU A 12 -2.65 6.09 -9.81
C GLU A 12 -3.73 5.33 -10.58
N GLU A 13 -4.00 4.07 -10.23
CA GLU A 13 -5.16 3.34 -10.78
C GLU A 13 -6.51 3.92 -10.27
N LEU A 14 -6.50 4.69 -9.18
CA LEU A 14 -7.71 5.30 -8.61
C LEU A 14 -8.10 6.57 -9.36
N ASP A 15 -9.40 6.70 -9.68
CA ASP A 15 -9.94 7.98 -10.13
C ASP A 15 -9.97 9.02 -8.98
N ASN A 16 -10.28 10.28 -9.30
CA ASN A 16 -10.27 11.34 -8.28
C ASN A 16 -11.36 11.16 -7.21
N CYS A 17 -12.54 10.64 -7.57
CA CYS A 17 -13.61 10.38 -6.61
C CYS A 17 -13.26 9.20 -5.70
N GLU A 18 -12.65 8.15 -6.25
CA GLU A 18 -12.10 7.03 -5.50
C GLU A 18 -10.98 7.51 -4.56
N PHE A 19 -10.06 8.34 -5.05
CA PHE A 19 -8.97 8.87 -4.24
C PHE A 19 -9.46 9.73 -3.06
N GLU A 20 -10.51 10.53 -3.24
CA GLU A 20 -11.13 11.26 -2.12
C GLU A 20 -11.73 10.30 -1.06
N LYS A 21 -12.39 9.22 -1.49
CA LYS A 21 -12.86 8.18 -0.56
C LYS A 21 -11.71 7.49 0.16
N PHE A 22 -10.63 7.20 -0.56
CA PHE A 22 -9.43 6.60 0.03
C PHE A 22 -8.86 7.48 1.15
N LYS A 23 -8.74 8.79 0.91
CA LYS A 23 -8.32 9.75 1.93
C LYS A 23 -9.26 9.81 3.12
N TRP A 24 -10.57 9.70 2.89
CA TRP A 24 -11.54 9.63 3.98
C TRP A 24 -11.32 8.38 4.86
N PHE A 25 -11.08 7.21 4.26
CA PHE A 25 -10.76 6.01 5.01
C PHE A 25 -9.42 6.10 5.76
N LEU A 26 -8.40 6.75 5.20
CA LEU A 26 -7.14 7.02 5.92
C LEU A 26 -7.32 7.92 7.15
N SER A 27 -8.33 8.80 7.12
CA SER A 27 -8.69 9.63 8.27
C SER A 27 -9.55 8.91 9.30
N THR A 28 -9.94 7.68 9.01
CA THR A 28 -10.75 6.84 9.89
C THR A 28 -9.87 5.75 10.50
N GLU A 29 -10.18 5.35 11.72
CA GLU A 29 -9.50 4.21 12.36
C GLU A 29 -10.02 2.90 11.75
N LEU A 30 -9.27 2.37 10.78
CA LEU A 30 -9.64 1.13 10.06
C LEU A 30 -9.01 -0.13 10.64
N MET A 31 -7.81 -0.01 11.20
CA MET A 31 -7.05 -1.13 11.77
C MET A 31 -6.64 -0.79 13.19
N ASN A 32 -6.93 -1.70 14.13
CA ASN A 32 -6.53 -1.56 15.53
C ASN A 32 -5.01 -1.36 15.62
N GLY A 33 -4.59 -0.23 16.18
CA GLY A 33 -3.18 0.13 16.34
C GLY A 33 -2.60 1.02 15.23
N CYS A 34 -3.33 1.27 14.14
CA CYS A 34 -2.95 2.26 13.14
C CYS A 34 -3.56 3.62 13.48
N LYS A 35 -2.72 4.61 13.83
CA LYS A 35 -3.19 5.97 14.06
C LYS A 35 -3.74 6.58 12.77
N PRO A 36 -4.97 7.12 12.73
CA PRO A 36 -5.50 7.77 11.54
C PRO A 36 -4.75 9.07 11.23
N ILE A 37 -4.68 9.42 9.95
CA ILE A 37 -4.09 10.69 9.52
C ILE A 37 -5.18 11.77 9.56
N PRO A 38 -4.91 12.97 10.13
CA PRO A 38 -5.92 14.02 10.20
C PRO A 38 -6.49 14.37 8.82
N LYS A 39 -7.82 14.41 8.71
CA LYS A 39 -8.51 14.77 7.46
C LYS A 39 -8.07 16.14 6.92
N SER A 40 -7.85 17.10 7.82
CA SER A 40 -7.35 18.44 7.49
C SER A 40 -5.99 18.43 6.79
N TYR A 41 -5.17 17.41 7.04
CA TYR A 41 -3.90 17.25 6.34
C TYR A 41 -4.09 16.62 4.96
N LEU A 42 -5.06 15.72 4.78
CA LEU A 42 -5.28 14.98 3.53
C LEU A 42 -6.11 15.76 2.50
N GLU A 43 -6.93 16.70 2.95
CA GLU A 43 -7.78 17.51 2.09
C GLU A 43 -6.94 18.35 1.11
N GLY A 44 -7.25 18.24 -0.19
CA GLY A 44 -6.51 18.92 -1.26
C GLY A 44 -5.09 18.41 -1.54
N LYS A 45 -4.63 17.34 -0.86
CA LYS A 45 -3.28 16.80 -1.11
C LYS A 45 -3.20 15.89 -2.33
N PRO A 46 -2.07 15.96 -3.08
CA PRO A 46 -1.82 15.05 -4.18
C PRO A 46 -1.46 13.65 -3.68
N ARG A 47 -1.61 12.66 -4.58
CA ARG A 47 -1.27 11.25 -4.34
C ARG A 47 0.14 11.06 -3.76
N THR A 48 1.12 11.80 -4.28
CA THR A 48 2.53 11.76 -3.83
C THR A 48 2.69 12.14 -2.36
N GLU A 49 2.04 13.22 -1.91
CA GLU A 49 2.09 13.65 -0.51
C GLU A 49 1.39 12.65 0.41
N THR A 50 0.26 12.08 -0.03
CA THR A 50 -0.44 11.03 0.72
C THR A 50 0.44 9.80 0.92
N VAL A 51 1.09 9.29 -0.13
CA VAL A 51 2.03 8.15 -0.05
C VAL A 51 3.20 8.46 0.88
N SER A 52 3.80 9.64 0.73
CA SER A 52 4.91 10.05 1.58
C SER A 52 4.48 10.09 3.05
N LYS A 53 3.27 10.59 3.34
CA LYS A 53 2.74 10.63 4.70
C LYS A 53 2.48 9.24 5.26
N MET A 54 1.93 8.33 4.45
CA MET A 54 1.71 6.94 4.85
C MET A 54 3.03 6.25 5.21
N ALA A 55 4.06 6.41 4.40
CA ALA A 55 5.37 5.80 4.66
C ALA A 55 6.14 6.45 5.82
N GLN A 56 5.76 7.65 6.25
CA GLN A 56 6.29 8.28 7.46
C GLN A 56 5.55 7.82 8.73
N MET A 57 4.26 7.54 8.62
CA MET A 57 3.39 7.21 9.76
C MET A 57 3.30 5.70 10.03
N TYR A 58 3.45 4.88 8.99
CA TYR A 58 3.27 3.43 9.04
C TYR A 58 4.52 2.75 8.48
N ASP A 59 4.86 1.60 9.06
CA ASP A 59 5.85 0.69 8.48
C ASP A 59 5.37 0.15 7.13
N ASP A 60 6.32 -0.28 6.31
CA ASP A 60 6.10 -0.84 4.97
C ASP A 60 4.96 -1.89 4.93
N ASP A 61 4.98 -2.88 5.84
CA ASP A 61 3.92 -3.91 5.92
C ASP A 61 2.56 -3.34 6.35
N SER A 62 2.56 -2.43 7.32
CA SER A 62 1.34 -1.78 7.81
C SER A 62 0.70 -0.92 6.74
N ALA A 63 1.49 -0.17 5.97
CA ALA A 63 1.03 0.68 4.89
C ALA A 63 0.37 -0.13 3.76
N VAL A 64 0.97 -1.27 3.38
CA VAL A 64 0.40 -2.19 2.38
C VAL A 64 -0.90 -2.81 2.89
N ASN A 65 -0.90 -3.34 4.12
CA ASN A 65 -2.10 -3.97 4.71
C ASN A 65 -3.26 -2.97 4.84
N LEU A 66 -2.99 -1.75 5.30
CA LEU A 66 -3.98 -0.68 5.39
C LEU A 66 -4.56 -0.35 4.01
N THR A 67 -3.71 -0.21 3.00
CA THR A 67 -4.13 0.09 1.62
C THR A 67 -5.02 -1.03 1.06
N LEU A 68 -4.64 -2.29 1.28
CA LEU A 68 -5.44 -3.45 0.87
C LEU A 68 -6.83 -3.46 1.49
N GLU A 69 -6.93 -3.17 2.78
CA GLU A 69 -8.21 -3.13 3.49
C GLU A 69 -9.10 -1.98 2.99
N ILE A 70 -8.52 -0.79 2.78
CA ILE A 70 -9.25 0.36 2.23
C ILE A 70 -9.81 0.03 0.83
N LEU A 71 -8.97 -0.52 -0.05
CA LEU A 71 -9.39 -0.86 -1.41
C LEU A 71 -10.52 -1.89 -1.41
N ARG A 72 -10.47 -2.89 -0.52
CA ARG A 72 -11.58 -3.86 -0.35
C ARG A 72 -12.87 -3.20 0.09
N ARG A 73 -12.82 -2.26 1.04
CA ARG A 73 -14.01 -1.51 1.49
C ARG A 73 -14.58 -0.60 0.41
N MET A 74 -13.74 -0.10 -0.47
CA MET A 74 -14.15 0.66 -1.66
C MET A 74 -14.65 -0.23 -2.81
N ASN A 75 -14.71 -1.55 -2.62
CA ASN A 75 -15.05 -2.55 -3.64
C ASN A 75 -14.06 -2.63 -4.82
N MET A 76 -12.82 -2.14 -4.62
CA MET A 76 -11.74 -2.17 -5.60
C MET A 76 -10.93 -3.47 -5.47
N ASN A 77 -11.64 -4.59 -5.49
CA ASN A 77 -11.06 -5.91 -5.22
C ASN A 77 -9.98 -6.30 -6.24
N ASN A 78 -10.11 -5.85 -7.49
CA ASN A 78 -9.13 -6.10 -8.55
C ASN A 78 -7.80 -5.40 -8.25
N THR A 79 -7.85 -4.10 -7.92
CA THR A 79 -6.68 -3.30 -7.55
C THR A 79 -6.03 -3.81 -6.26
N ALA A 80 -6.84 -4.17 -5.25
CA ALA A 80 -6.34 -4.82 -4.04
C ALA A 80 -5.63 -6.16 -4.33
N GLN A 81 -6.18 -6.98 -5.22
CA GLN A 81 -5.57 -8.25 -5.58
C GLN A 81 -4.25 -8.07 -6.33
N LYS A 82 -4.16 -7.09 -7.23
CA LYS A 82 -2.89 -6.73 -7.90
C LYS A 82 -1.84 -6.29 -6.89
N LEU A 83 -2.19 -5.35 -6.00
CA LEU A 83 -1.29 -4.88 -4.93
C LEU A 83 -0.76 -6.05 -4.10
N LYS A 84 -1.66 -6.94 -3.65
CA LYS A 84 -1.30 -8.13 -2.89
C LYS A 84 -0.37 -9.05 -3.68
N ASN A 85 -0.68 -9.32 -4.95
CA ASN A 85 0.11 -10.19 -5.81
C ASN A 85 1.49 -9.61 -6.11
N THR A 86 1.62 -8.30 -6.27
CA THR A 86 2.92 -7.65 -6.46
C THR A 86 3.76 -7.71 -5.18
N HIS A 87 3.14 -7.49 -4.01
CA HIS A 87 3.80 -7.62 -2.71
C HIS A 87 4.25 -9.07 -2.42
N THR A 88 3.38 -10.07 -2.65
CA THR A 88 3.70 -11.49 -2.44
C THR A 88 4.60 -12.07 -3.52
N GLY A 89 4.47 -11.62 -4.77
CA GLY A 89 5.34 -11.99 -5.88
C GLY A 89 6.79 -11.55 -5.65
N GLN A 90 7.00 -10.40 -4.99
CA GLN A 90 8.33 -9.97 -4.54
C GLN A 90 8.90 -10.88 -3.44
N LEU A 91 8.08 -11.34 -2.49
CA LEU A 91 8.48 -12.32 -1.47
C LEU A 91 8.91 -13.66 -2.11
N ALA A 92 8.20 -14.12 -3.16
CA ALA A 92 8.54 -15.35 -3.88
C ALA A 92 9.86 -15.23 -4.67
N GLN A 93 10.14 -14.08 -5.31
CA GLN A 93 11.41 -13.87 -6.02
C GLN A 93 12.63 -13.82 -5.09
N GLY A 94 12.47 -13.35 -3.84
CA GLY A 94 13.51 -13.40 -2.82
C GLY A 94 13.89 -14.83 -2.39
N VAL A 95 12.91 -15.75 -2.35
CA VAL A 95 13.14 -17.17 -2.02
C VAL A 95 13.87 -17.88 -3.14
N VAL A 96 13.50 -17.66 -4.41
CA VAL A 96 14.17 -18.29 -5.57
C VAL A 96 15.66 -17.93 -5.63
N ARG A 97 16.00 -16.65 -5.41
CA ARG A 97 17.41 -16.19 -5.37
C ARG A 97 18.22 -16.85 -4.25
N LYS A 98 17.61 -17.14 -3.09
CA LYS A 98 18.29 -17.79 -1.96
C LYS A 98 18.58 -19.27 -2.23
N LEU A 99 17.76 -19.93 -3.04
CA LEU A 99 17.94 -21.34 -3.41
C LEU A 99 19.03 -21.53 -4.48
N GLU A 100 19.16 -20.61 -5.44
CA GLU A 100 20.21 -20.70 -6.47
C GLU A 100 21.62 -20.46 -5.92
N VAL A 101 21.79 -19.58 -4.92
CA VAL A 101 23.09 -19.37 -4.27
C VAL A 101 23.57 -20.62 -3.51
N LYS A 102 22.64 -21.48 -3.05
CA LYS A 102 22.97 -22.71 -2.32
C LYS A 102 23.45 -23.85 -3.24
N LYS A 103 23.06 -23.85 -4.53
CA LYS A 103 23.45 -24.88 -5.50
C LYS A 103 24.85 -24.69 -6.09
N LYS A 104 25.45 -23.51 -5.97
CA LYS A 104 26.79 -23.20 -6.55
C LYS A 104 27.96 -23.42 -5.58
N LYS A 105 27.70 -23.99 -4.40
CA LYS A 105 28.69 -24.19 -3.33
C LYS A 105 28.79 -25.65 -2.87
N ASN A 106 28.32 -26.59 -3.68
CA ASN A 106 28.46 -28.04 -3.46
C ASN A 106 28.96 -28.71 -4.74
#